data_AF-A0A927UFE5-F1
#
_entry.id   AF-A0A927UFE5-F1
#
_cell.length_a   1.000
_cell.length_b   1.000
_cell.length_c   1.000
_cell.angle_alpha   90.00
_cell.angle_beta   90.00
_cell.angle_gamma   90.00
#
_symmetry.space_group_name_H-M   'P 1'
#
loop_
_entity.id
_entity.type
_entity.pdbx_description
1 polymer ?
#
loop_
_entity_poly.entity_id
_entity_poly.type
_entity_poly.pdbx_seq_one_letter_code
_entity_poly.pdbx_strand_id
1 'polypeptide(L)'
;MFEAYFGKYLENQGIITKEQYNEVVIASQSSRVKLGLLAVAEGFMTEEEAEEVNDAQHRLDKRFGDIAVSRGYLSESQVEMLLAKQGDSYLLFVQAMVERNILTLEEIQEHVKAYKTAQNLSDLDVDAIKSGDVDKIIPVLLRDCNISPVVKDYIALTARNIARFIDRQFRIEKVKVVDEISAPFAAVQVLDGDYKIFTGFFGEGEALKLIAEAYAKEEFEVIDIDVVDATCEFLNCNNGLFATKLSNEYVDIDMLPPILKDTPAKVTDVNNVVLVPIYIRDQHVDLVICRESKWHLE
;
A
#
# COMPACT_ATOMS: atom_id res chain seq x y z
N MET A 1 3.46 2.85 -1.42
CA MET A 1 3.18 1.41 -1.66
C MET A 1 4.33 0.64 -2.30
N PHE A 2 5.04 1.12 -3.35
CA PHE A 2 6.13 0.36 -3.98
C PHE A 2 7.12 -0.26 -2.98
N GLU A 3 7.55 0.55 -2.01
CA GLU A 3 8.48 0.18 -0.93
C GLU A 3 7.98 -1.02 -0.11
N ALA A 4 6.68 -1.06 0.18
CA ALA A 4 6.06 -2.14 0.94
C ALA A 4 6.07 -3.48 0.18
N TYR A 5 6.10 -3.43 -1.16
CA TYR A 5 6.16 -4.62 -2.00
C TYR A 5 7.61 -5.03 -2.30
N PHE A 6 8.36 -4.13 -2.92
CA PHE A 6 9.71 -4.43 -3.38
C PHE A 6 10.71 -4.50 -2.23
N GLY A 7 10.62 -3.60 -1.25
CA GLY A 7 11.47 -3.65 -0.06
C GLY A 7 11.24 -4.94 0.73
N LYS A 8 9.98 -5.37 0.87
CA LYS A 8 9.68 -6.67 1.49
C LYS A 8 10.21 -7.86 0.68
N TYR A 9 10.17 -7.78 -0.64
CA TYR A 9 10.81 -8.79 -1.49
C TYR A 9 12.32 -8.87 -1.24
N LEU A 10 13.02 -7.74 -1.20
CA LEU A 10 14.46 -7.70 -0.92
C LEU A 10 14.78 -8.31 0.47
N GLU A 11 13.99 -7.96 1.48
CA GLU A 11 14.13 -8.53 2.84
C GLU A 11 13.91 -10.05 2.83
N ASN A 12 12.85 -10.53 2.19
CA ASN A 12 12.52 -11.95 2.12
C ASN A 12 13.58 -12.77 1.36
N GLN A 13 14.31 -12.15 0.41
CA GLN A 13 15.44 -12.77 -0.29
C GLN A 13 16.75 -12.68 0.50
N GLY A 14 16.77 -11.98 1.65
CA GLY A 14 17.97 -11.74 2.45
C GLY A 14 18.96 -10.76 1.80
N ILE A 15 18.50 -9.96 0.82
CA ILE A 15 19.33 -8.94 0.14
C ILE A 15 19.54 -7.74 1.06
N ILE A 16 18.52 -7.38 1.84
CA ILE A 16 18.59 -6.35 2.88
C ILE A 16 18.12 -6.95 4.21
N THR A 17 18.63 -6.43 5.33
CA THR A 17 18.11 -6.80 6.65
C THR A 17 16.81 -6.05 6.98
N LYS A 18 16.09 -6.52 8.01
CA LYS A 18 14.88 -5.83 8.50
C LYS A 18 15.20 -4.41 8.99
N GLU A 19 16.35 -4.22 9.61
CA GLU A 19 16.82 -2.91 10.07
C GLU A 19 17.07 -1.97 8.89
N GLN A 20 17.76 -2.45 7.85
CA GLN A 20 18.00 -1.69 6.62
C GLN A 20 16.69 -1.34 5.92
N TYR A 21 15.75 -2.29 5.82
CA TYR A 21 14.42 -2.03 5.26
C TYR A 21 13.69 -0.91 6.01
N ASN A 22 13.61 -1.00 7.34
CA ASN A 22 12.97 0.02 8.17
C ASN A 22 13.65 1.38 8.04
N GLU A 23 14.97 1.42 7.98
CA GLU A 23 15.72 2.66 7.84
C GLU A 23 15.42 3.36 6.50
N VAL A 24 15.42 2.61 5.40
CA VAL A 24 15.14 3.14 4.05
C VAL A 24 13.72 3.68 3.98
N VAL A 25 12.77 2.95 4.56
CA VAL A 25 11.36 3.34 4.63
C VAL A 25 11.17 4.65 5.39
N ILE A 26 11.81 4.82 6.55
CA ILE A 26 11.70 6.07 7.32
C ILE A 26 12.34 7.24 6.55
N ALA A 27 13.43 6.97 5.86
CA ALA A 27 14.15 7.96 5.07
C ALA A 27 13.39 8.41 3.81
N SER A 28 12.72 7.49 3.12
CA SER A 28 11.93 7.81 1.93
C SER A 28 10.70 8.67 2.28
N GLN A 29 10.11 8.47 3.46
CA GLN A 29 8.97 9.26 3.95
C GLN A 29 9.32 10.70 4.35
N SER A 30 10.58 10.95 4.73
CA SER A 30 11.04 12.25 5.26
C SER A 30 11.85 13.08 4.25
N SER A 31 12.11 12.54 3.05
CA SER A 31 12.96 13.17 2.03
C SER A 31 12.18 13.65 0.80
N ARG A 32 12.75 14.63 0.09
CA ARG A 32 12.35 14.99 -1.28
C ARG A 32 13.35 14.35 -2.24
N VAL A 33 12.85 13.82 -3.37
CA VAL A 33 13.72 13.22 -4.39
C VAL A 33 14.68 14.28 -4.93
N LYS A 34 15.98 13.97 -4.91
CA LYS A 34 17.04 14.78 -5.51
C LYS A 34 16.92 14.69 -7.03
N LEU A 35 16.90 15.84 -7.68
CA LEU A 35 16.69 15.96 -9.12
C LEU A 35 17.76 15.22 -9.95
N GLY A 36 18.99 15.12 -9.44
CA GLY A 36 20.08 14.42 -10.12
C GLY A 36 19.87 12.91 -10.21
N LEU A 37 19.42 12.25 -9.15
CA LEU A 37 19.09 10.82 -9.19
C LEU A 37 17.92 10.55 -10.16
N LEU A 38 16.92 11.44 -10.12
CA LEU A 38 15.78 11.46 -11.02
C LEU A 38 16.22 11.49 -12.50
N ALA A 39 17.18 12.34 -12.83
CA ALA A 39 17.72 12.46 -14.19
C ALA A 39 18.47 11.20 -14.64
N VAL A 40 19.20 10.53 -13.74
CA VAL A 40 19.92 9.28 -14.04
C VAL A 40 18.96 8.11 -14.22
N ALA A 41 17.98 7.96 -13.34
CA ALA A 41 16.99 6.87 -13.41
C ALA A 41 16.15 6.91 -14.70
N GLU A 42 15.90 8.10 -15.24
CA GLU A 42 15.19 8.31 -16.51
C GLU A 42 16.11 8.23 -17.74
N GLY A 43 17.42 8.06 -17.54
CA GLY A 43 18.41 8.00 -18.61
C GLY A 43 18.67 9.35 -19.30
N PHE A 44 18.35 10.48 -18.66
CA PHE A 44 18.68 11.81 -19.18
C PHE A 44 20.08 12.26 -18.84
N MET A 45 20.67 11.70 -17.79
CA MET A 45 22.02 11.99 -17.36
C MET A 45 22.75 10.71 -16.99
N THR A 46 24.08 10.71 -17.08
CA THR A 46 24.92 9.68 -16.46
C THR A 46 25.14 9.97 -14.98
N GLU A 47 25.59 8.97 -14.21
CA GLU A 47 25.97 9.18 -12.81
C GLU A 47 27.06 10.25 -12.66
N GLU A 48 28.06 10.24 -13.56
CA GLU A 48 29.14 11.24 -13.59
C GLU A 48 28.60 12.66 -13.84
N GLU A 49 27.69 12.83 -14.80
CA GLU A 49 27.08 14.14 -15.10
C GLU A 49 26.24 14.65 -13.92
N ALA A 50 25.54 13.75 -13.22
CA ALA A 50 24.75 14.11 -12.05
C ALA A 50 25.64 14.50 -10.85
N GLU A 51 26.75 13.80 -10.65
CA GLU A 51 27.74 14.12 -9.62
C GLU A 51 28.40 15.48 -9.89
N GLU A 52 28.77 15.76 -11.14
CA GLU A 52 29.32 17.08 -11.52
C GLU A 52 28.37 18.24 -11.21
N VAL A 53 27.07 18.06 -11.48
CA VAL A 53 26.05 19.08 -11.19
C VAL A 53 25.84 19.21 -9.68
N ASN A 54 25.85 18.11 -8.92
CA ASN A 54 25.77 18.14 -7.46
C ASN A 54 26.97 18.89 -6.86
N ASP A 55 28.18 18.64 -7.33
CA ASP A 55 29.38 19.36 -6.90
C ASP A 55 29.32 20.85 -7.26
N ALA A 56 28.80 21.17 -8.45
CA ALA A 56 28.59 22.55 -8.86
C ALA A 56 27.53 23.25 -8.02
N GLN A 57 26.48 22.55 -7.60
CA GLN A 57 25.43 23.07 -6.74
C GLN A 57 25.98 23.53 -5.39
N HIS A 58 26.86 22.73 -4.76
CA HIS A 58 27.51 23.09 -3.50
C HIS A 58 28.42 24.33 -3.62
N ARG A 59 28.97 24.58 -4.82
CA ARG A 59 29.87 25.73 -5.08
C ARG A 59 29.13 27.00 -5.51
N LEU A 60 27.98 26.87 -6.16
CA LEU A 60 27.31 27.97 -6.86
C LEU A 60 26.02 28.46 -6.16
N ASP A 61 25.54 27.76 -5.13
CA ASP A 61 24.26 28.04 -4.42
C ASP A 61 23.07 28.23 -5.39
N LYS A 62 23.03 27.41 -6.44
CA LYS A 62 21.98 27.38 -7.47
C LYS A 62 21.20 26.06 -7.42
N ARG A 63 19.97 26.05 -7.96
CA ARG A 63 19.17 24.83 -8.02
C ARG A 63 19.76 23.84 -9.04
N PHE A 64 19.70 22.55 -8.73
CA PHE A 64 20.24 21.48 -9.58
C PHE A 64 19.75 21.59 -11.03
N GLY A 65 18.43 21.76 -11.23
CA GLY A 65 17.83 21.90 -12.56
C GLY A 65 18.41 23.07 -13.36
N ASP A 66 18.57 24.23 -12.73
CA ASP A 66 19.14 25.42 -13.38
C ASP A 66 20.60 25.17 -13.82
N ILE A 67 21.38 24.45 -13.00
CA ILE A 67 22.77 24.12 -13.30
C ILE A 67 22.83 23.09 -14.44
N ALA A 68 22.03 22.03 -14.38
CA ALA A 68 21.98 20.99 -15.41
C ALA A 68 21.56 21.56 -16.78
N VAL A 69 20.62 22.51 -16.81
CA VAL A 69 20.23 23.22 -18.04
C VAL A 69 21.37 24.11 -18.54
N SER A 70 22.03 24.85 -17.64
CA SER A 70 23.15 25.71 -18.03
C SER A 70 24.37 24.94 -18.58
N ARG A 71 24.53 23.67 -18.18
CA ARG A 71 25.58 22.77 -18.67
C ARG A 71 25.17 21.98 -19.92
N GLY A 72 23.91 22.07 -20.33
CA GLY A 72 23.38 21.34 -21.48
C GLY A 72 23.08 19.86 -21.22
N TYR A 73 23.14 19.40 -19.96
CA TYR A 73 22.81 18.03 -19.59
C TYR A 73 21.30 17.78 -19.57
N LEU A 74 20.49 18.81 -19.26
CA LEU A 74 19.03 18.75 -19.31
C LEU A 74 18.45 19.92 -20.11
N SER A 75 17.31 19.71 -20.74
CA SER A 75 16.44 20.79 -21.24
C SER A 75 15.49 21.29 -20.13
N GLU A 76 14.97 22.50 -20.28
CA GLU A 76 13.95 23.03 -19.37
C GLU A 76 12.72 22.10 -19.29
N SER A 77 12.31 21.51 -20.41
CA SER A 77 11.22 20.52 -20.46
C SER A 77 11.54 19.23 -19.70
N GLN A 78 12.78 18.75 -19.75
CA GLN A 78 13.19 17.59 -18.96
C GLN A 78 13.20 17.93 -17.47
N VAL A 79 13.66 19.13 -17.09
CA VAL A 79 13.61 19.60 -15.69
C VAL A 79 12.17 19.69 -15.19
N GLU A 80 11.23 20.26 -15.95
CA GLU A 80 9.81 20.28 -15.58
C GLU A 80 9.22 18.87 -15.42
N MET A 81 9.59 17.94 -16.31
CA MET A 81 9.13 16.56 -16.22
C MET A 81 9.69 15.85 -14.98
N LEU A 82 10.97 16.07 -14.64
CA LEU A 82 11.58 15.53 -13.42
C LEU A 82 10.98 16.16 -12.16
N LEU A 83 10.65 17.45 -12.19
CA LEU A 83 9.94 18.14 -11.11
C LEU A 83 8.50 17.63 -10.94
N ALA A 84 7.82 17.28 -12.03
CA ALA A 84 6.49 16.64 -11.98
C ALA A 84 6.55 15.22 -11.39
N LYS A 85 7.70 14.55 -11.46
CA LYS A 85 7.98 13.25 -10.81
C LYS A 85 8.46 13.41 -9.36
N GLN A 86 8.57 14.62 -8.84
CA GLN A 86 9.02 14.89 -7.47
C GLN A 86 7.91 14.49 -6.48
N GLY A 87 8.02 13.28 -5.91
CA GLY A 87 6.97 12.62 -5.14
C GLY A 87 6.73 11.17 -5.55
N ASP A 88 7.45 10.69 -6.57
CA ASP A 88 7.47 9.27 -6.95
C ASP A 88 8.06 8.44 -5.80
N SER A 89 7.20 7.65 -5.15
CA SER A 89 7.58 6.76 -4.06
C SER A 89 8.66 5.74 -4.46
N TYR A 90 8.71 5.35 -5.73
CA TYR A 90 9.77 4.48 -6.23
C TYR A 90 11.14 5.17 -6.13
N LEU A 91 11.24 6.43 -6.54
CA LEU A 91 12.51 7.14 -6.60
C LEU A 91 13.01 7.57 -5.22
N LEU A 92 12.10 7.89 -4.29
CA LEU A 92 12.46 8.14 -2.88
C LEU A 92 13.11 6.90 -2.25
N PHE A 93 12.55 5.72 -2.53
CA PHE A 93 13.09 4.45 -2.06
C PHE A 93 14.46 4.14 -2.67
N VAL A 94 14.60 4.30 -3.99
CA VAL A 94 15.89 4.11 -4.70
C VAL A 94 16.95 5.07 -4.13
N GLN A 95 16.59 6.34 -3.92
CA GLN A 95 17.51 7.32 -3.33
C GLN A 95 17.96 6.90 -1.94
N ALA A 96 17.01 6.54 -1.09
CA ALA A 96 17.30 6.17 0.29
C ALA A 96 18.21 4.93 0.37
N MET A 97 18.06 3.98 -0.55
CA MET A 97 18.95 2.80 -0.69
C MET A 97 20.37 3.19 -1.10
N VAL A 98 20.50 4.01 -2.15
CA VAL A 98 21.81 4.42 -2.70
C VAL A 98 22.57 5.31 -1.72
N GLU A 99 21.93 6.32 -1.14
CA GLU A 99 22.58 7.25 -0.19
C GLU A 99 23.09 6.56 1.08
N ARG A 100 22.51 5.42 1.44
CA ARG A 100 22.92 4.61 2.59
C ARG A 100 23.94 3.54 2.24
N ASN A 101 24.36 3.46 0.98
CA ASN A 101 25.26 2.41 0.47
C ASN A 101 24.70 1.00 0.73
N ILE A 102 23.37 0.83 0.66
CA ILE A 102 22.72 -0.48 0.83
C ILE A 102 22.75 -1.24 -0.49
N LEU A 103 22.34 -0.59 -1.58
CA LEU A 103 22.40 -1.10 -2.94
C LEU A 103 22.73 0.04 -3.91
N THR A 104 23.47 -0.28 -4.95
CA THR A 104 23.70 0.60 -6.11
C THR A 104 22.46 0.66 -7.01
N LEU A 105 22.40 1.66 -7.90
CA LEU A 105 21.30 1.77 -8.87
C LEU A 105 21.24 0.54 -9.80
N GLU A 106 22.39 0.03 -10.21
CA GLU A 106 22.50 -1.17 -11.07
C GLU A 106 21.92 -2.40 -10.37
N GLU A 107 22.32 -2.67 -9.13
CA GLU A 107 21.80 -3.79 -8.33
C GLU A 107 20.29 -3.68 -8.11
N ILE A 108 19.78 -2.47 -7.83
CA ILE A 108 18.33 -2.24 -7.70
C ILE A 108 17.61 -2.61 -9.00
N GLN A 109 18.12 -2.19 -10.16
CA GLN A 109 17.51 -2.52 -11.45
C GLN A 109 17.53 -4.03 -11.74
N GLU A 110 18.62 -4.72 -11.38
CA GLU A 110 18.70 -6.18 -11.48
C GLU A 110 17.66 -6.86 -10.59
N HIS A 111 17.55 -6.42 -9.34
CA HIS A 111 16.57 -6.98 -8.41
C HIS A 111 15.12 -6.66 -8.81
N VAL A 112 14.84 -5.51 -9.43
CA VAL A 112 13.51 -5.22 -9.99
C VAL A 112 13.17 -6.19 -11.13
N LYS A 113 14.13 -6.55 -11.99
CA LYS A 113 13.94 -7.57 -13.04
C LYS A 113 13.71 -8.96 -12.43
N ALA A 114 14.45 -9.30 -11.36
CA ALA A 114 14.26 -10.55 -10.64
C ALA A 114 12.88 -10.61 -9.97
N TYR A 115 12.45 -9.52 -9.32
CA TYR A 115 11.13 -9.38 -8.70
C TYR A 115 10.01 -9.56 -9.72
N LYS A 116 10.10 -8.89 -10.87
CA LYS A 116 9.18 -9.04 -12.00
C LYS A 116 9.00 -10.51 -12.38
N THR A 117 10.12 -11.22 -12.54
CA THR A 117 10.13 -12.63 -12.94
C THR A 117 9.55 -13.52 -11.84
N ALA A 118 9.95 -13.31 -10.58
CA ALA A 118 9.49 -14.10 -9.43
C ALA A 118 7.98 -13.99 -9.18
N GLN A 119 7.40 -12.81 -9.43
CA GLN A 119 5.97 -12.54 -9.25
C GLN A 119 5.13 -12.71 -10.53
N ASN A 120 5.75 -13.15 -11.63
CA ASN A 120 5.10 -13.28 -12.94
C ASN A 120 4.40 -11.99 -13.42
N LEU A 121 5.06 -10.86 -13.23
CA LEU A 121 4.55 -9.53 -13.57
C LEU A 121 4.93 -9.14 -15.01
N SER A 122 4.03 -8.46 -15.70
CA SER A 122 4.34 -7.76 -16.96
C SER A 122 5.06 -6.43 -16.69
N ASP A 123 5.60 -5.80 -17.74
CA ASP A 123 6.20 -4.45 -17.59
C ASP A 123 5.17 -3.42 -17.10
N LEU A 124 3.94 -3.50 -17.60
CA LEU A 124 2.84 -2.64 -17.17
C LEU A 124 2.50 -2.84 -15.68
N ASP A 125 2.64 -4.06 -15.17
CA ASP A 125 2.39 -4.38 -13.76
C ASP A 125 3.47 -3.76 -12.88
N VAL A 126 4.74 -3.85 -13.30
CA VAL A 126 5.85 -3.21 -12.60
C VAL A 126 5.67 -1.69 -12.59
N ASP A 127 5.28 -1.09 -13.71
CA ASP A 127 5.02 0.35 -13.80
C ASP A 127 3.85 0.79 -12.92
N ALA A 128 2.79 -0.04 -12.84
CA ALA A 128 1.69 0.17 -11.92
C ALA A 128 2.18 0.18 -10.46
N ILE A 129 2.97 -0.80 -10.04
CA ILE A 129 3.51 -0.88 -8.67
C ILE A 129 4.45 0.29 -8.37
N LYS A 130 5.33 0.66 -9.32
CA LYS A 130 6.23 1.82 -9.19
C LYS A 130 5.48 3.12 -9.00
N SER A 131 4.37 3.32 -9.72
CA SER A 131 3.57 4.54 -9.61
C SER A 131 3.00 4.79 -8.22
N GLY A 132 2.88 3.74 -7.38
CA GLY A 132 2.27 3.83 -6.06
C GLY A 132 0.77 4.13 -6.08
N ASP A 133 0.15 4.12 -7.26
CA ASP A 133 -1.27 4.39 -7.49
C ASP A 133 -2.10 3.14 -7.17
N VAL A 134 -2.93 3.25 -6.13
CA VAL A 134 -3.82 2.16 -5.69
C VAL A 134 -4.72 1.68 -6.83
N ASP A 135 -5.23 2.59 -7.66
CA ASP A 135 -6.17 2.26 -8.73
C ASP A 135 -5.51 1.47 -9.86
N LYS A 136 -4.18 1.60 -10.02
CA LYS A 136 -3.40 0.79 -10.97
C LYS A 136 -2.95 -0.53 -10.36
N ILE A 137 -2.64 -0.54 -9.06
CA ILE A 137 -2.06 -1.69 -8.36
C ILE A 137 -3.12 -2.75 -8.04
N ILE A 138 -4.30 -2.37 -7.56
CA ILE A 138 -5.34 -3.32 -7.17
C ILE A 138 -5.76 -4.25 -8.32
N PRO A 139 -5.98 -3.77 -9.56
CA PRO A 139 -6.28 -4.65 -10.70
C PRO A 139 -5.20 -5.71 -10.98
N VAL A 140 -3.92 -5.38 -10.76
CA VAL A 140 -2.80 -6.33 -10.90
C VAL A 140 -2.94 -7.46 -9.88
N LEU A 141 -3.24 -7.11 -8.62
CA LEU A 141 -3.37 -8.08 -7.53
C LEU A 141 -4.61 -8.97 -7.64
N LEU A 142 -5.71 -8.43 -8.19
CA LEU A 142 -6.99 -9.14 -8.32
C LEU A 142 -7.17 -9.87 -9.66
N ARG A 143 -6.15 -9.87 -10.54
CA ARG A 143 -6.21 -10.43 -11.90
C ARG A 143 -6.66 -11.89 -11.90
N ASP A 144 -6.03 -12.72 -11.08
CA ASP A 144 -6.27 -14.18 -11.04
C ASP A 144 -7.30 -14.59 -9.98
N CYS A 145 -8.00 -13.63 -9.38
CA CYS A 145 -8.98 -13.88 -8.34
C CYS A 145 -10.38 -14.08 -8.93
N ASN A 146 -10.94 -15.27 -8.73
CA ASN A 146 -12.32 -15.61 -9.09
C ASN A 146 -13.30 -15.13 -8.00
N ILE A 147 -13.47 -13.83 -7.89
CA ILE A 147 -14.39 -13.17 -6.94
C ILE A 147 -15.30 -12.20 -7.70
N SER A 148 -16.49 -11.94 -7.15
CA SER A 148 -17.50 -11.12 -7.84
C SER A 148 -17.03 -9.67 -8.04
N PRO A 149 -17.50 -8.96 -9.09
CA PRO A 149 -17.12 -7.56 -9.35
C PRO A 149 -17.36 -6.63 -8.15
N VAL A 150 -18.50 -6.80 -7.46
CA VAL A 150 -18.84 -6.06 -6.25
C VAL A 150 -17.77 -6.21 -5.16
N VAL A 151 -17.25 -7.43 -4.97
CA VAL A 151 -16.18 -7.68 -3.99
C VAL A 151 -14.86 -7.06 -4.45
N LYS A 152 -14.53 -7.12 -5.75
CA LYS A 152 -13.33 -6.43 -6.28
C LYS A 152 -13.42 -4.92 -6.04
N ASP A 153 -14.59 -4.33 -6.27
CA ASP A 153 -14.84 -2.92 -6.03
C ASP A 153 -14.72 -2.53 -4.56
N TYR A 154 -15.24 -3.39 -3.66
CA TYR A 154 -15.11 -3.21 -2.23
C TYR A 154 -13.64 -3.24 -1.78
N ILE A 155 -12.86 -4.20 -2.29
CA ILE A 155 -11.41 -4.29 -2.01
C ILE A 155 -10.69 -3.03 -2.49
N ALA A 156 -10.97 -2.57 -3.72
CA ALA A 156 -10.35 -1.37 -4.27
C ALA A 156 -10.70 -0.11 -3.46
N LEU A 157 -11.96 0.04 -3.05
CA LEU A 157 -12.39 1.15 -2.20
C LEU A 157 -11.72 1.09 -0.82
N THR A 158 -11.65 -0.09 -0.23
CA THR A 158 -10.99 -0.28 1.07
C THR A 158 -9.51 0.03 0.99
N ALA A 159 -8.81 -0.42 -0.05
CA ALA A 159 -7.40 -0.09 -0.27
C ALA A 159 -7.17 1.43 -0.42
N ARG A 160 -8.05 2.15 -1.15
CA ARG A 160 -7.98 3.61 -1.24
C ARG A 160 -8.18 4.29 0.10
N ASN A 161 -9.12 3.78 0.91
CA ASN A 161 -9.41 4.34 2.23
C ASN A 161 -8.29 4.05 3.24
N ILE A 162 -7.64 2.88 3.19
CA ILE A 162 -6.41 2.61 3.96
C ILE A 162 -5.32 3.60 3.56
N ALA A 163 -5.08 3.80 2.25
CA ALA A 163 -4.10 4.76 1.75
C ALA A 163 -4.39 6.21 2.18
N ARG A 164 -5.68 6.55 2.36
CA ARG A 164 -6.14 7.91 2.65
C ARG A 164 -6.18 8.22 4.14
N PHE A 165 -6.63 7.28 4.95
CA PHE A 165 -6.95 7.52 6.35
C PHE A 165 -6.01 6.81 7.32
N ILE A 166 -5.33 5.74 6.88
CA ILE A 166 -4.54 4.87 7.76
C ILE A 166 -3.06 5.01 7.47
N ASP A 167 -2.59 4.45 6.35
CA ASP A 167 -1.18 4.49 5.97
C ASP A 167 -1.03 4.30 4.45
N ARG A 168 -0.15 5.08 3.82
CA ARG A 168 0.17 5.00 2.38
C ARG A 168 1.17 3.87 2.07
N GLN A 169 1.76 3.28 3.09
CA GLN A 169 2.71 2.19 3.02
C GLN A 169 2.10 0.90 3.59
N PHE A 170 1.03 0.47 2.93
CA PHE A 170 0.51 -0.87 3.10
C PHE A 170 0.83 -1.72 1.86
N ARG A 171 0.77 -3.03 2.03
CA ARG A 171 0.71 -4.00 0.94
C ARG A 171 -0.50 -4.90 1.13
N ILE A 172 -1.06 -5.32 0.01
CA ILE A 172 -2.02 -6.41 -0.08
C ILE A 172 -1.31 -7.60 -0.71
N GLU A 173 -1.38 -8.75 -0.07
CA GLU A 173 -0.87 -10.01 -0.61
C GLU A 173 -1.96 -10.76 -1.38
N LYS A 174 -1.63 -11.95 -1.88
CA LYS A 174 -2.53 -12.74 -2.72
C LYS A 174 -3.86 -13.01 -2.00
N VAL A 175 -4.95 -12.52 -2.57
CA VAL A 175 -6.32 -12.76 -2.10
C VAL A 175 -6.66 -14.24 -2.23
N LYS A 176 -7.31 -14.79 -1.21
CA LYS A 176 -7.69 -16.20 -1.11
C LYS A 176 -9.19 -16.31 -0.91
N VAL A 177 -9.76 -17.42 -1.38
CA VAL A 177 -11.11 -17.84 -1.02
C VAL A 177 -10.95 -19.08 -0.14
N VAL A 178 -11.49 -19.03 1.07
CA VAL A 178 -11.37 -20.08 2.08
C VAL A 178 -12.76 -20.46 2.62
N ASP A 179 -12.82 -21.56 3.37
CA ASP A 179 -14.05 -22.00 4.04
C ASP A 179 -14.23 -21.34 5.40
N GLU A 180 -13.14 -21.00 6.08
CA GLU A 180 -13.15 -20.43 7.42
C GLU A 180 -11.92 -19.57 7.73
N ILE A 181 -12.09 -18.64 8.68
CA ILE A 181 -11.03 -17.83 9.26
C ILE A 181 -11.31 -17.62 10.75
N SER A 182 -10.25 -17.59 11.56
CA SER A 182 -10.32 -17.27 12.98
C SER A 182 -9.19 -16.31 13.36
N ALA A 183 -9.50 -15.32 14.18
CA ALA A 183 -8.50 -14.43 14.75
C ALA A 183 -8.87 -14.01 16.19
N PRO A 184 -7.90 -13.64 17.04
CA PRO A 184 -8.16 -13.20 18.41
C PRO A 184 -9.04 -11.96 18.51
N PHE A 185 -8.88 -11.01 17.58
CA PHE A 185 -9.65 -9.76 17.52
C PHE A 185 -10.33 -9.61 16.16
N ALA A 186 -11.56 -9.10 16.18
CA ALA A 186 -12.27 -8.78 14.96
C ALA A 186 -13.19 -7.55 15.10
N ALA A 187 -13.02 -6.60 14.19
CA ALA A 187 -13.95 -5.50 13.96
C ALA A 187 -14.84 -5.86 12.76
N VAL A 188 -16.14 -6.04 13.00
CA VAL A 188 -17.07 -6.60 12.00
C VAL A 188 -18.25 -5.67 11.78
N GLN A 189 -18.70 -5.58 10.53
CA GLN A 189 -19.95 -4.94 10.19
C GLN A 189 -20.60 -5.62 8.98
N VAL A 190 -21.93 -5.65 8.98
CA VAL A 190 -22.73 -6.25 7.92
C VAL A 190 -23.46 -5.14 7.17
N LEU A 191 -23.43 -5.23 5.84
CA LEU A 191 -24.29 -4.45 4.97
C LEU A 191 -25.46 -5.33 4.49
N ASP A 192 -26.68 -4.81 4.52
CA ASP A 192 -27.92 -5.56 4.25
C ASP A 192 -28.85 -4.75 3.34
N GLY A 193 -29.53 -5.41 2.40
CA GLY A 193 -30.33 -4.76 1.36
C GLY A 193 -30.53 -5.67 0.15
N ASP A 194 -30.33 -5.12 -1.06
CA ASP A 194 -30.42 -5.86 -2.33
C ASP A 194 -29.55 -7.13 -2.35
N TYR A 195 -28.42 -7.08 -1.64
CA TYR A 195 -27.66 -8.25 -1.27
C TYR A 195 -26.95 -8.03 0.06
N LYS A 196 -26.63 -9.13 0.73
CA LYS A 196 -25.99 -9.10 2.03
C LYS A 196 -24.48 -9.26 1.92
N ILE A 197 -23.74 -8.41 2.62
CA ILE A 197 -22.27 -8.43 2.67
C ILE A 197 -21.80 -8.44 4.12
N PHE A 198 -21.09 -9.49 4.49
CA PHE A 198 -20.30 -9.51 5.72
C PHE A 198 -18.93 -8.88 5.44
N THR A 199 -18.48 -7.97 6.30
CA THR A 199 -17.16 -7.34 6.20
C THR A 199 -16.49 -7.28 7.58
N GLY A 200 -15.18 -7.44 7.64
CA GLY A 200 -14.46 -7.19 8.89
C GLY A 200 -12.94 -7.23 8.76
N PHE A 201 -12.28 -6.67 9.76
CA PHE A 201 -10.82 -6.75 9.93
C PHE A 201 -10.49 -7.74 11.05
N PHE A 202 -9.67 -8.74 10.75
CA PHE A 202 -9.31 -9.86 11.63
C PHE A 202 -7.79 -9.90 11.84
N GLY A 203 -7.30 -10.08 13.06
CA GLY A 203 -5.86 -10.23 13.30
C GLY A 203 -5.46 -10.39 14.77
N GLU A 204 -4.13 -10.40 15.02
CA GLU A 204 -3.50 -10.54 16.34
C GLU A 204 -3.60 -9.28 17.22
N GLY A 205 -4.14 -8.18 16.68
CA GLY A 205 -4.43 -6.95 17.43
C GLY A 205 -3.53 -5.77 17.07
N GLU A 206 -2.22 -5.96 16.89
CA GLU A 206 -1.29 -4.85 16.58
C GLU A 206 -1.66 -4.09 15.30
N ALA A 207 -2.06 -4.82 14.26
CA ALA A 207 -2.51 -4.18 13.02
C ALA A 207 -3.87 -3.46 13.18
N LEU A 208 -4.77 -3.97 14.02
CA LEU A 208 -6.02 -3.29 14.34
C LEU A 208 -5.74 -2.01 15.14
N LYS A 209 -4.81 -2.07 16.11
CA LYS A 209 -4.33 -0.91 16.84
C LYS A 209 -3.78 0.17 15.91
N LEU A 210 -2.96 -0.20 14.91
CA LEU A 210 -2.49 0.78 13.91
C LEU A 210 -3.62 1.45 13.13
N ILE A 211 -4.67 0.69 12.78
CA ILE A 211 -5.86 1.24 12.11
C ILE A 211 -6.61 2.19 13.05
N ALA A 212 -6.86 1.75 14.28
CA ALA A 212 -7.55 2.50 15.31
C ALA A 212 -6.83 3.83 15.61
N GLU A 213 -5.53 3.79 15.90
CA GLU A 213 -4.75 4.98 16.24
C GLU A 213 -4.70 6.00 15.08
N ALA A 214 -4.50 5.50 13.85
CA ALA A 214 -4.46 6.36 12.68
C ALA A 214 -5.80 7.04 12.40
N TYR A 215 -6.91 6.32 12.57
CA TYR A 215 -8.25 6.84 12.29
C TYR A 215 -8.79 7.74 13.41
N ALA A 216 -8.66 7.30 14.68
CA ALA A 216 -9.10 8.03 15.86
C ALA A 216 -8.20 9.22 16.20
N LYS A 217 -6.93 9.20 15.75
CA LYS A 217 -5.89 10.18 16.10
C LYS A 217 -5.60 10.23 17.60
N GLU A 218 -5.62 9.06 18.22
CA GLU A 218 -5.36 8.82 19.64
C GLU A 218 -4.45 7.59 19.77
N GLU A 219 -3.68 7.48 20.85
CA GLU A 219 -2.83 6.33 21.14
C GLU A 219 -3.54 5.37 22.10
N PHE A 220 -3.41 4.06 21.88
CA PHE A 220 -3.96 3.04 22.77
C PHE A 220 -2.85 2.35 23.56
N GLU A 221 -2.94 2.32 24.89
CA GLU A 221 -1.91 1.64 25.70
C GLU A 221 -2.03 0.11 25.64
N VAL A 222 -3.26 -0.41 25.48
CA VAL A 222 -3.59 -1.84 25.53
C VAL A 222 -4.44 -2.20 24.32
N ILE A 223 -4.31 -3.45 23.85
CA ILE A 223 -5.16 -4.01 22.80
C ILE A 223 -6.35 -4.69 23.48
N ASP A 224 -7.49 -4.01 23.48
CA ASP A 224 -8.76 -4.49 24.01
C ASP A 224 -9.94 -4.05 23.13
N ILE A 225 -11.16 -4.06 23.69
CA ILE A 225 -12.38 -3.70 22.99
C ILE A 225 -12.35 -2.26 22.43
N ASP A 226 -11.61 -1.34 23.05
CA ASP A 226 -11.56 0.06 22.60
C ASP A 226 -10.81 0.17 21.27
N VAL A 227 -9.74 -0.63 21.10
CA VAL A 227 -9.05 -0.77 19.81
C VAL A 227 -9.97 -1.35 18.74
N VAL A 228 -10.78 -2.36 19.09
CA VAL A 228 -11.73 -2.98 18.17
C VAL A 228 -12.83 -2.00 17.78
N ASP A 229 -13.35 -1.21 18.72
CA ASP A 229 -14.37 -0.18 18.49
C ASP A 229 -13.86 0.93 17.57
N ALA A 230 -12.67 1.47 17.86
CA ALA A 230 -12.03 2.47 17.01
C ALA A 230 -11.68 1.93 15.60
N THR A 231 -11.33 0.65 15.48
CA THR A 231 -11.18 -0.02 14.17
C THR A 231 -12.54 -0.13 13.45
N CYS A 232 -13.61 -0.40 14.19
CA CYS A 232 -14.97 -0.45 13.67
C CYS A 232 -15.46 0.91 13.17
N GLU A 233 -15.03 2.03 13.75
CA GLU A 233 -15.32 3.37 13.23
C GLU A 233 -14.72 3.59 11.82
N PHE A 234 -13.50 3.09 11.58
CA PHE A 234 -12.92 3.07 10.23
C PHE A 234 -13.74 2.19 9.28
N LEU A 235 -14.10 0.97 9.71
CA LEU A 235 -14.90 0.05 8.92
C LEU A 235 -16.29 0.64 8.59
N ASN A 236 -16.92 1.33 9.55
CA ASN A 236 -18.20 2.02 9.39
C ASN A 236 -18.11 3.10 8.31
N CYS A 237 -17.08 3.94 8.37
CA CYS A 237 -16.84 4.95 7.34
C CYS A 237 -16.58 4.33 5.96
N ASN A 238 -15.78 3.27 5.90
CA ASN A 238 -15.51 2.52 4.68
C ASN A 238 -16.79 1.97 4.06
N ASN A 239 -17.64 1.35 4.89
CA ASN A 239 -18.92 0.79 4.49
C ASN A 239 -19.92 1.85 4.07
N GLY A 240 -19.94 3.02 4.72
CA GLY A 240 -20.79 4.14 4.34
C GLY A 240 -20.42 4.72 2.97
N LEU A 241 -19.12 4.82 2.67
CA LEU A 241 -18.64 5.21 1.35
C LEU A 241 -18.99 4.16 0.28
N PHE A 242 -18.91 2.87 0.62
CA PHE A 242 -19.30 1.80 -0.29
C PHE A 242 -20.80 1.77 -0.56
N ALA A 243 -21.64 1.89 0.47
CA ALA A 243 -23.09 2.00 0.35
C ALA A 243 -23.50 3.22 -0.50
N THR A 244 -22.84 4.37 -0.29
CA THR A 244 -23.04 5.57 -1.13
C THR A 244 -22.67 5.31 -2.59
N LYS A 245 -21.56 4.61 -2.85
CA LYS A 245 -21.16 4.23 -4.21
C LYS A 245 -22.24 3.36 -4.87
N LEU A 246 -22.71 2.33 -4.17
CA LEU A 246 -23.73 1.40 -4.66
C LEU A 246 -25.09 2.09 -4.90
N SER A 247 -25.48 3.02 -4.03
CA SER A 247 -26.70 3.81 -4.21
C SER A 247 -26.69 4.61 -5.53
N ASN A 248 -25.52 5.16 -5.92
CA ASN A 248 -25.35 5.82 -7.23
C ASN A 248 -25.45 4.85 -8.42
N GLU A 249 -25.28 3.55 -8.17
CA GLU A 249 -25.45 2.46 -9.13
C GLU A 249 -26.85 1.81 -9.01
N TYR A 250 -27.78 2.45 -8.28
CA TYR A 250 -29.15 1.97 -8.02
C TYR A 250 -29.24 0.66 -7.25
N VAL A 251 -28.24 0.37 -6.42
CA VAL A 251 -28.23 -0.74 -5.47
C VAL A 251 -28.49 -0.19 -4.07
N ASP A 252 -29.55 -0.65 -3.42
CA ASP A 252 -29.96 -0.19 -2.09
C ASP A 252 -29.42 -1.12 -1.00
N ILE A 253 -28.54 -0.57 -0.15
CA ILE A 253 -27.87 -1.29 0.93
C ILE A 253 -27.70 -0.36 2.12
N ASP A 254 -28.15 -0.83 3.28
CA ASP A 254 -27.96 -0.18 4.57
C ASP A 254 -26.84 -0.85 5.38
N MET A 255 -26.27 -0.09 6.32
CA MET A 255 -25.29 -0.60 7.27
C MET A 255 -25.98 -1.03 8.56
N LEU A 256 -25.72 -2.26 9.00
CA LEU A 256 -26.11 -2.70 10.33
C LEU A 256 -25.13 -2.16 11.38
N PRO A 257 -25.52 -2.10 12.66
CA PRO A 257 -24.60 -1.75 13.74
C PRO A 257 -23.35 -2.64 13.74
N PRO A 258 -22.18 -2.10 14.16
CA PRO A 258 -20.95 -2.88 14.25
C PRO A 258 -21.09 -4.02 15.28
N ILE A 259 -20.37 -5.10 15.03
CA ILE A 259 -20.26 -6.27 15.92
C ILE A 259 -18.80 -6.29 16.41
N LEU A 260 -18.61 -6.03 17.69
CA LEU A 260 -17.31 -6.04 18.33
C LEU A 260 -17.04 -7.41 18.96
N LYS A 261 -15.85 -7.98 18.69
CA LYS A 261 -15.39 -9.24 19.27
C LYS A 261 -14.05 -9.03 19.95
N ASP A 262 -14.05 -9.04 21.28
CA ASP A 262 -12.89 -9.08 22.18
C ASP A 262 -12.49 -10.52 22.58
N THR A 263 -13.16 -11.51 21.98
CA THR A 263 -12.86 -12.93 22.06
C THR A 263 -12.58 -13.45 20.65
N PRO A 264 -11.85 -14.57 20.50
CA PRO A 264 -11.52 -15.11 19.20
C PRO A 264 -12.77 -15.28 18.34
N ALA A 265 -12.82 -14.51 17.25
CA ALA A 265 -13.93 -14.52 16.31
C ALA A 265 -13.66 -15.55 15.23
N LYS A 266 -14.64 -16.39 14.93
CA LYS A 266 -14.56 -17.35 13.82
C LYS A 266 -15.67 -17.11 12.82
N VAL A 267 -15.30 -16.96 11.55
CA VAL A 267 -16.25 -16.89 10.43
C VAL A 267 -16.13 -18.17 9.61
N THR A 268 -17.27 -18.78 9.30
CA THR A 268 -17.36 -19.96 8.42
C THR A 268 -18.36 -19.71 7.30
N ASP A 269 -17.96 -19.87 6.04
CA ASP A 269 -18.86 -19.93 4.87
C ASP A 269 -18.15 -20.69 3.73
N VAL A 270 -18.66 -21.87 3.41
CA VAL A 270 -17.96 -22.82 2.51
C VAL A 270 -17.70 -22.21 1.14
N ASN A 271 -16.42 -22.11 0.77
CA ASN A 271 -15.88 -21.50 -0.44
C ASN A 271 -16.34 -20.06 -0.73
N ASN A 272 -16.73 -19.31 0.30
CA ASN A 272 -17.29 -17.96 0.13
C ASN A 272 -16.60 -16.90 1.00
N VAL A 273 -15.67 -17.28 1.88
CA VAL A 273 -14.88 -16.33 2.66
C VAL A 273 -13.74 -15.79 1.81
N VAL A 274 -13.88 -14.56 1.32
CA VAL A 274 -12.81 -13.85 0.61
C VAL A 274 -11.90 -13.21 1.65
N LEU A 275 -10.65 -13.69 1.71
CA LEU A 275 -9.61 -13.23 2.61
C LEU A 275 -8.60 -12.40 1.84
N VAL A 276 -8.42 -11.16 2.26
CA VAL A 276 -7.50 -10.19 1.67
C VAL A 276 -6.44 -9.88 2.73
N PRO A 277 -5.25 -10.51 2.65
CA PRO A 277 -4.20 -10.27 3.62
C PRO A 277 -3.58 -8.89 3.38
N ILE A 278 -3.62 -8.05 4.40
CA ILE A 278 -3.12 -6.68 4.38
C ILE A 278 -2.01 -6.56 5.41
N TYR A 279 -0.92 -5.90 5.03
CA TYR A 279 0.14 -5.56 5.96
C TYR A 279 0.34 -4.05 6.01
N ILE A 280 0.27 -3.50 7.22
CA ILE A 280 0.49 -2.09 7.54
C ILE A 280 1.69 -2.04 8.47
N ARG A 281 2.80 -1.42 8.04
CA ARG A 281 4.07 -1.41 8.79
C ARG A 281 4.50 -2.81 9.27
N ASP A 282 4.35 -3.80 8.37
CA ASP A 282 4.58 -5.23 8.61
C ASP A 282 3.68 -5.91 9.65
N GLN A 283 2.72 -5.22 10.24
CA GLN A 283 1.66 -5.84 11.04
C GLN A 283 0.57 -6.38 10.13
N HIS A 284 0.18 -7.63 10.36
CA HIS A 284 -0.77 -8.36 9.54
C HIS A 284 -2.21 -8.19 10.02
N VAL A 285 -3.12 -7.89 9.08
CA VAL A 285 -4.58 -7.91 9.27
C VAL A 285 -5.24 -8.47 8.02
N ASP A 286 -6.24 -9.32 8.22
CA ASP A 286 -7.06 -9.85 7.13
C ASP A 286 -8.32 -8.99 7.00
N LEU A 287 -8.54 -8.43 5.80
CA LEU A 287 -9.87 -7.98 5.41
C LEU A 287 -10.67 -9.20 4.94
N VAL A 288 -11.77 -9.46 5.63
CA VAL A 288 -12.66 -10.61 5.39
C VAL A 288 -13.96 -10.12 4.78
N ILE A 289 -14.37 -10.73 3.66
CA ILE A 289 -15.60 -10.38 2.93
C ILE A 289 -16.37 -11.66 2.60
N CYS A 290 -17.65 -11.72 2.94
CA CYS A 290 -18.56 -12.77 2.46
C CYS A 290 -19.77 -12.10 1.80
N ARG A 291 -20.23 -12.61 0.65
CA ARG A 291 -21.38 -12.07 -0.08
C ARG A 291 -22.42 -13.16 -0.29
N GLU A 292 -23.70 -12.83 -0.06
CA GLU A 292 -24.87 -13.73 -0.23
C GLU A 292 -24.79 -14.99 0.65
N SER A 293 -25.47 -14.97 1.79
CA SER A 293 -25.10 -15.71 3.00
C SER A 293 -25.43 -17.21 3.08
N LYS A 294 -24.44 -17.95 3.62
CA LYS A 294 -24.62 -18.96 4.69
C LYS A 294 -23.59 -18.82 5.82
N TRP A 295 -23.03 -17.63 6.06
CA TRP A 295 -21.97 -17.46 7.05
C TRP A 295 -22.43 -17.60 8.51
N HIS A 296 -21.56 -18.15 9.35
CA HIS A 296 -21.72 -18.19 10.79
C HIS A 296 -20.52 -17.49 11.46
N LEU A 297 -20.82 -16.51 12.33
CA LEU A 297 -19.85 -15.80 13.17
C LEU A 297 -20.00 -16.31 14.61
N GLU A 298 -19.00 -17.05 15.09
CA GLU A 298 -18.85 -17.48 16.49
C GLU A 298 -17.99 -16.49 17.27
#